data_AF-A0A6G7RSC3-F1
#
_entry.id   AF-A0A6G7RSC3-F1
#
_cell.length_a   1.000
_cell.length_b   1.000
_cell.length_c   1.000
_cell.angle_alpha   90.00
_cell.angle_beta   90.00
_cell.angle_gamma   90.00
#
_symmetry.space_group_name_H-M   'P 1'
#
loop_
_entity.id
_entity.type
_entity.pdbx_description
1 polymer ?
#
loop_
_entity_poly.entity_id
_entity_poly.type
_entity_poly.pdbx_seq_one_letter_code
_entity_poly.pdbx_strand_id
1 'polypeptide(L)'
;MKNPRKLIIRILISTSVILILLIGLFIFVIRKNGITEFDQKKTDYQPTAVKTEKTTPEFDRGKEIFTADCNVCHKRRSTIGNEYIKRTIENVGIDYFKLFLTKQDSLVKSKDIYAIKLKEEFNNAGNSHNFDYSENELNSLIEYLK
;
A
#
# COMPACT_ATOMS: atom_id res chain seq x y z
N MET A 1 54.44 -39.45 -14.67
CA MET A 1 53.58 -38.81 -13.64
C MET A 1 52.87 -37.60 -14.27
N LYS A 2 51.53 -37.60 -14.32
CA LYS A 2 50.76 -36.53 -14.97
C LYS A 2 50.84 -35.27 -14.09
N ASN A 3 51.43 -34.19 -14.60
CA ASN A 3 51.65 -32.97 -13.82
C ASN A 3 50.29 -32.40 -13.36
N PRO A 4 49.98 -32.44 -12.04
CA PRO A 4 48.66 -32.12 -11.53
C PRO A 4 48.27 -30.67 -11.84
N ARG A 5 49.25 -29.76 -11.92
CA ARG A 5 49.02 -28.35 -12.28
C ARG A 5 48.53 -28.18 -13.72
N LYS A 6 49.10 -28.94 -14.67
CA LYS A 6 48.65 -28.92 -16.08
C LYS A 6 47.25 -29.52 -16.24
N LEU A 7 46.89 -30.51 -15.42
CA LEU A 7 45.55 -31.10 -15.43
C LEU A 7 44.50 -30.11 -14.89
N ILE A 8 44.81 -29.44 -13.77
CA ILE A 8 43.94 -28.42 -13.17
C ILE A 8 43.71 -27.25 -14.13
N ILE A 9 44.76 -26.74 -14.78
CA ILE A 9 44.65 -25.64 -15.76
C ILE A 9 43.75 -26.05 -16.94
N ARG A 10 43.87 -27.28 -17.45
CA ARG A 10 43.00 -27.76 -18.55
C ARG A 10 41.54 -27.85 -18.12
N ILE A 11 41.27 -28.31 -16.90
CA ILE A 11 39.91 -28.37 -16.34
C ILE A 11 39.35 -26.95 -16.23
N LEU A 12 40.10 -26.01 -15.66
CA LEU A 12 39.68 -24.61 -15.50
C LEU A 12 39.37 -23.94 -16.85
N ILE A 13 40.19 -24.18 -17.88
CA ILE A 13 39.94 -23.65 -19.22
C ILE A 13 38.66 -24.28 -19.80
N SER A 14 38.50 -25.60 -19.70
CA SER A 14 37.32 -26.29 -20.23
C SER A 14 36.02 -25.86 -19.55
N THR A 15 36.03 -25.67 -18.23
CA THR A 15 34.86 -25.20 -17.48
C THR A 15 34.53 -23.76 -17.82
N SER A 16 35.55 -22.92 -18.04
CA SER A 16 35.36 -21.51 -18.45
C SER A 16 34.73 -21.40 -19.83
N VAL A 17 35.16 -22.22 -20.78
CA VAL A 17 34.60 -22.25 -22.14
C VAL A 17 33.13 -22.71 -22.12
N ILE A 18 32.82 -23.75 -21.34
CA ILE A 18 31.43 -24.23 -21.18
C ILE A 18 30.54 -23.16 -20.57
N LEU A 19 31.03 -22.45 -19.54
CA LEU A 19 30.29 -21.36 -18.90
C LEU A 19 29.95 -20.24 -19.90
N ILE A 20 30.91 -19.83 -20.72
CA ILE A 20 30.72 -18.79 -21.75
C ILE A 20 29.67 -19.22 -22.77
N LEU A 21 29.68 -20.49 -23.20
CA LEU A 21 28.69 -21.02 -24.14
C LEU A 21 27.28 -21.05 -23.54
N LEU A 22 27.15 -21.42 -22.25
CA LEU A 22 25.87 -21.42 -21.56
C LEU A 22 25.30 -20.00 -21.39
N ILE A 23 26.15 -19.03 -21.05
CA ILE A 23 25.76 -17.61 -20.96
C ILE A 23 25.31 -17.10 -22.33
N GLY A 24 26.04 -17.44 -23.40
CA GLY A 24 25.68 -17.07 -24.77
C GLY A 24 24.35 -17.67 -25.22
N LEU A 25 24.10 -18.95 -24.92
CA LEU A 25 22.83 -19.63 -25.21
C LEU A 25 21.67 -18.98 -24.44
N PHE A 26 21.89 -18.67 -23.16
CA PHE A 26 20.91 -17.99 -22.32
C PHE A 26 20.53 -16.62 -22.90
N ILE A 27 21.52 -15.78 -23.26
CA ILE A 27 21.28 -14.48 -23.91
C ILE A 27 20.55 -14.65 -25.25
N PHE A 28 20.90 -15.67 -26.04
CA PHE A 28 20.24 -15.95 -27.32
C PHE A 28 18.76 -16.32 -27.13
N VAL A 29 18.43 -17.19 -26.17
CA VAL A 29 17.05 -17.58 -25.85
C VAL A 29 16.24 -16.37 -25.35
N ILE A 30 16.82 -15.56 -24.45
CA ILE A 30 16.20 -14.33 -23.94
C ILE A 30 15.86 -13.37 -25.10
N ARG A 31 16.79 -13.17 -26.04
CA ARG A 31 16.58 -12.32 -27.24
C ARG A 31 15.52 -12.88 -28.19
N LYS A 32 15.52 -14.19 -28.45
CA LYS A 32 14.55 -14.84 -29.35
C LYS A 32 13.13 -14.83 -28.77
N ASN A 33 13.01 -14.93 -27.46
CA ASN A 33 11.73 -15.00 -26.75
C ASN A 33 11.23 -13.62 -26.28
N GLY A 34 11.95 -12.53 -26.58
CA GLY A 34 11.53 -11.17 -26.26
C GLY A 34 11.46 -10.85 -24.76
N ILE A 35 12.19 -11.59 -23.93
CA ILE A 35 12.20 -11.37 -22.48
C ILE A 35 13.15 -10.19 -22.19
N THR A 36 12.60 -8.99 -22.01
CA THR A 36 13.37 -7.79 -21.59
C THR A 36 13.23 -7.47 -20.11
N GLU A 37 12.54 -8.30 -19.33
CA GLU A 37 12.27 -8.05 -17.91
C GLU A 37 13.37 -8.60 -17.00
N PHE A 38 14.51 -7.93 -16.99
CA PHE A 38 15.37 -7.85 -15.80
C PHE A 38 15.80 -6.39 -15.54
N ASP A 39 14.93 -5.45 -15.90
CA ASP A 39 15.08 -4.08 -15.42
C ASP A 39 14.86 -4.09 -13.90
N GLN A 40 15.88 -3.62 -13.18
CA GLN A 40 15.70 -3.06 -11.85
C GLN A 40 14.41 -2.26 -11.88
N LYS A 41 13.46 -2.59 -10.99
CA LYS A 41 12.28 -1.78 -10.72
C LYS A 41 12.71 -0.41 -10.18
N LYS A 42 13.26 0.46 -11.04
CA LYS A 42 12.95 1.87 -10.99
C LYS A 42 11.48 1.91 -11.34
N THR A 43 10.65 2.17 -10.34
CA THR A 43 9.29 2.64 -10.55
C THR A 43 9.37 3.94 -11.33
N ASP A 44 9.54 3.84 -12.65
CA ASP A 44 8.99 4.83 -13.55
C ASP A 44 7.49 4.72 -13.36
N TYR A 45 6.96 5.72 -12.67
CA TYR A 45 5.54 6.02 -12.70
C TYR A 45 5.19 6.28 -14.16
N GLN A 46 4.83 5.22 -14.89
CA GLN A 46 3.89 5.36 -15.97
C GLN A 46 2.54 5.50 -15.28
N PRO A 47 1.87 6.67 -15.36
CA PRO A 47 0.44 6.64 -15.16
C PRO A 47 -0.06 5.70 -16.26
N THR A 48 -0.47 4.50 -15.86
CA THR A 48 -1.66 3.88 -16.45
C THR A 48 -2.59 5.04 -16.73
N ALA A 49 -3.21 5.12 -17.91
CA ALA A 49 -4.35 5.99 -18.08
C ALA A 49 -5.44 5.50 -17.11
N VAL A 50 -5.28 5.84 -15.83
CA VAL A 50 -6.32 6.22 -14.91
C VAL A 50 -7.16 7.08 -15.81
N LYS A 51 -8.36 6.62 -16.13
CA LYS A 51 -9.41 7.58 -16.46
C LYS A 51 -9.25 8.65 -15.40
N THR A 52 -8.65 9.78 -15.74
CA THR A 52 -8.64 10.95 -14.89
C THR A 52 -10.10 11.38 -14.88
N GLU A 53 -10.90 10.66 -14.08
CA GLU A 53 -11.96 11.30 -13.35
C GLU A 53 -11.30 12.54 -12.78
N LYS A 54 -11.75 13.69 -13.25
CA LYS A 54 -11.35 14.97 -12.68
C LYS A 54 -11.65 14.85 -11.20
N THR A 55 -10.60 14.72 -10.38
CA THR A 55 -10.74 14.83 -8.95
C THR A 55 -11.16 16.27 -8.65
N THR A 56 -12.08 16.42 -7.72
CA THR A 56 -12.46 17.75 -7.24
C THR A 56 -11.37 18.25 -6.30
N PRO A 57 -11.20 19.58 -6.14
CA PRO A 57 -10.30 20.13 -5.13
C PRO A 57 -10.58 19.57 -3.72
N GLU A 58 -11.84 19.27 -3.40
CA GLU A 58 -12.29 18.67 -2.15
C GLU A 58 -11.78 17.23 -2.00
N PHE A 59 -11.80 16.43 -3.07
CA PHE A 59 -11.25 15.07 -3.06
C PHE A 59 -9.75 15.08 -2.76
N ASP A 60 -9.00 15.96 -3.43
CA ASP A 60 -7.55 16.06 -3.23
C ASP A 60 -7.22 16.55 -1.82
N ARG A 61 -7.97 17.52 -1.30
CA ARG A 61 -7.84 17.97 0.09
C ARG A 61 -8.15 16.85 1.09
N GLY A 62 -9.20 16.06 0.85
CA GLY A 62 -9.54 14.91 1.69
C GLY A 62 -8.44 13.85 1.70
N LYS A 63 -7.83 13.58 0.54
CA LYS A 63 -6.71 12.66 0.39
C LYS A 63 -5.49 13.10 1.19
N GLU A 64 -5.19 14.39 1.22
CA GLU A 64 -4.11 14.95 2.04
C GLU A 64 -4.35 14.70 3.52
N ILE A 65 -5.56 15.02 4.01
CA ILE A 65 -5.95 14.81 5.42
C ILE A 65 -5.82 13.33 5.79
N PHE A 66 -6.39 12.43 4.97
CA PHE A 66 -6.30 10.99 5.21
C PHE A 66 -4.85 10.50 5.24
N THR A 67 -4.01 11.04 4.35
CA THR A 67 -2.61 10.65 4.26
C THR A 67 -1.79 11.11 5.45
N ALA A 68 -2.06 12.31 5.97
CA ALA A 68 -1.38 12.86 7.13
C ALA A 68 -1.79 12.15 8.43
N ASP A 69 -3.10 11.98 8.64
CA ASP A 69 -3.62 11.66 9.97
C ASP A 69 -4.11 10.20 10.09
N CYS A 70 -4.85 9.71 9.09
CA CYS A 70 -5.49 8.40 9.16
C CYS A 70 -4.54 7.24 8.82
N ASN A 71 -3.65 7.45 7.85
CA ASN A 71 -2.73 6.42 7.35
C ASN A 71 -1.76 5.88 8.42
N VAL A 72 -1.45 6.69 9.44
CA VAL A 72 -0.57 6.31 10.56
C VAL A 72 -1.06 5.04 11.25
N CYS A 73 -2.38 4.87 11.33
CA CYS A 73 -3.02 3.70 11.94
C CYS A 73 -3.62 2.76 10.90
N HIS A 74 -4.38 3.28 9.93
CA HIS A 74 -5.16 2.45 9.00
C HIS A 74 -4.29 1.71 7.97
N LYS A 75 -3.29 2.37 7.37
CA LYS A 75 -2.42 1.76 6.35
C LYS A 75 -1.32 0.91 6.97
N ARG A 76 -0.65 1.41 8.01
CA ARG A 76 0.49 0.72 8.63
C ARG A 76 0.10 -0.62 9.25
N ARG A 77 -1.09 -0.72 9.84
CA ARG A 77 -1.55 -1.97 10.44
C ARG A 77 -2.33 -2.86 9.48
N SER A 78 -2.53 -2.44 8.21
CA SER A 78 -3.37 -3.11 7.20
C SER A 78 -4.74 -3.58 7.75
N THR A 79 -5.23 -2.94 8.81
CA THR A 79 -6.32 -3.50 9.62
C THR A 79 -7.67 -3.16 9.02
N ILE A 80 -7.78 -1.99 8.39
CA ILE A 80 -9.03 -1.45 7.88
C ILE A 80 -8.76 -0.86 6.50
N GLY A 81 -9.29 -1.51 5.46
CA GLY A 81 -9.25 -1.00 4.09
C GLY A 81 -10.35 0.03 3.82
N ASN A 82 -10.21 0.76 2.71
CA ASN A 82 -11.17 1.79 2.29
C ASN A 82 -12.61 1.25 2.18
N GLU A 83 -12.77 0.01 1.73
CA GLU A 83 -14.09 -0.64 1.60
C GLU A 83 -14.81 -0.81 2.94
N TYR A 84 -14.08 -1.11 4.01
CA TYR A 84 -14.66 -1.20 5.35
C TYR A 84 -15.11 0.19 5.83
N ILE A 85 -14.33 1.23 5.53
CA ILE A 85 -14.70 2.62 5.87
C ILE A 85 -15.95 3.05 5.11
N LYS A 86 -16.03 2.76 3.80
CA LYS A 86 -17.23 3.03 2.98
C LYS A 86 -18.48 2.39 3.57
N ARG A 87 -18.43 1.08 3.83
CA ARG A 87 -19.54 0.34 4.48
C ARG A 87 -19.88 0.91 5.86
N THR A 88 -18.88 1.38 6.60
CA THR A 88 -19.13 2.03 7.90
C THR A 88 -19.94 3.31 7.72
N ILE A 89 -19.56 4.18 6.78
CA ILE A 89 -20.29 5.42 6.47
C ILE A 89 -21.73 5.11 6.05
N GLU A 90 -21.94 4.08 5.24
CA GLU A 90 -23.28 3.63 4.83
C GLU A 90 -24.12 3.13 6.01
N ASN A 91 -23.52 2.41 6.96
CA ASN A 91 -24.22 1.82 8.10
C ASN A 91 -24.63 2.85 9.16
N VAL A 92 -23.77 3.82 9.46
CA VAL A 92 -23.99 4.78 10.57
C VAL A 92 -24.44 6.16 10.08
N GLY A 93 -24.28 6.45 8.80
CA GLY A 93 -24.53 7.76 8.21
C GLY A 93 -23.37 8.74 8.38
N ILE A 94 -23.32 9.74 7.51
CA ILE A 94 -22.24 10.74 7.45
C ILE A 94 -22.14 11.55 8.75
N ASP A 95 -23.26 11.96 9.33
CA ASP A 95 -23.26 12.81 10.52
C ASP A 95 -22.68 12.10 11.74
N TYR A 96 -23.08 10.84 11.96
CA TYR A 96 -22.50 10.04 13.02
C TYR A 96 -21.03 9.75 12.75
N PHE A 97 -20.65 9.46 11.51
CA PHE A 97 -19.25 9.21 11.16
C PHE A 97 -18.36 10.44 11.45
N LYS A 98 -18.82 11.66 11.11
CA LYS A 98 -18.14 12.91 11.47
C LYS A 98 -18.03 13.09 12.98
N LEU A 99 -19.11 12.81 13.71
CA LEU A 99 -19.12 12.86 15.18
C LEU A 99 -18.12 11.86 15.78
N PHE A 100 -18.04 10.66 15.20
CA PHE A 100 -17.10 9.63 15.61
C PHE A 100 -15.64 10.05 15.37
N LEU A 101 -15.32 10.64 14.22
CA LEU A 101 -13.96 11.14 13.92
C LEU A 101 -13.47 12.22 14.90
N THR A 102 -14.39 13.03 15.42
CA THR A 102 -14.06 14.20 16.25
C THR A 102 -14.25 13.97 17.74
N LYS A 103 -15.07 12.99 18.14
CA LYS A 103 -15.51 12.82 19.55
C LYS A 103 -15.68 11.36 19.98
N GLN A 104 -14.89 10.42 19.45
CA GLN A 104 -15.01 9.00 19.81
C GLN A 104 -14.96 8.76 21.33
N ASP A 105 -14.08 9.44 22.07
CA ASP A 105 -13.99 9.24 23.53
C ASP A 105 -15.26 9.67 24.25
N SER A 106 -15.92 10.73 23.76
CA SER A 106 -17.19 11.18 24.30
C SER A 106 -18.31 10.17 24.04
N LEU A 107 -18.34 9.57 22.85
CA LEU A 107 -19.29 8.51 22.50
C LEU A 107 -19.11 7.27 23.37
N VAL A 108 -17.87 6.82 23.56
CA VAL A 108 -17.58 5.69 24.46
C VAL A 108 -17.99 6.03 25.90
N LYS A 109 -17.68 7.24 26.38
CA LYS A 109 -18.05 7.70 27.73
C LYS A 109 -19.57 7.78 27.92
N SER A 110 -20.32 8.19 26.89
CA SER A 110 -21.79 8.24 26.91
C SER A 110 -22.44 6.87 26.72
N LYS A 111 -21.66 5.79 26.67
CA LYS A 111 -22.11 4.42 26.42
C LYS A 111 -22.81 4.23 25.08
N ASP A 112 -22.33 4.94 24.05
CA ASP A 112 -22.78 4.69 22.69
C ASP A 112 -22.46 3.25 22.28
N ILE A 113 -23.50 2.52 21.86
CA ILE A 113 -23.42 1.07 21.63
C ILE A 113 -22.48 0.76 20.47
N TYR A 114 -22.48 1.58 19.41
CA TYR A 114 -21.65 1.34 18.23
C TYR A 114 -20.17 1.61 18.56
N ALA A 115 -19.88 2.74 19.20
CA ALA A 115 -18.52 3.11 19.58
C ALA A 115 -17.89 2.11 20.56
N ILE A 116 -18.67 1.59 21.53
CA ILE A 116 -18.20 0.54 22.45
C ILE A 116 -17.87 -0.75 21.69
N LYS A 117 -18.81 -1.25 20.87
CA LYS A 117 -18.60 -2.49 20.11
C LYS A 117 -17.39 -2.42 19.20
N LEU A 118 -17.20 -1.30 18.52
CA LEU A 118 -16.04 -1.10 17.66
C LEU A 118 -14.74 -1.10 18.48
N LYS A 119 -14.73 -0.45 19.65
CA LYS A 119 -13.57 -0.47 20.55
C LYS A 119 -13.23 -1.90 21.00
N GLU A 120 -14.24 -2.71 21.31
CA GLU A 120 -14.08 -4.12 21.66
C GLU A 120 -13.54 -4.96 20.48
N GLU A 121 -14.07 -4.77 19.26
CA GLU A 121 -13.62 -5.46 18.03
C GLU A 121 -12.13 -5.23 17.76
N PHE A 122 -11.63 -4.02 18.02
CA PHE A 122 -10.23 -3.67 17.89
C PHE A 122 -9.41 -3.85 19.18
N ASN A 123 -9.78 -4.83 20.01
CA ASN A 123 -9.07 -5.23 21.23
C ASN A 123 -8.85 -4.10 22.25
N ASN A 124 -9.82 -3.20 22.37
CA ASN A 124 -9.76 -2.05 23.27
C ASN A 124 -8.50 -1.20 23.11
N ALA A 125 -8.03 -1.04 21.88
CA ALA A 125 -6.85 -0.25 21.61
C ALA A 125 -6.98 1.17 22.20
N GLY A 126 -5.86 1.68 22.72
CA GLY A 126 -5.81 2.98 23.39
C GLY A 126 -5.94 4.17 22.45
N ASN A 127 -5.84 3.95 21.13
CA ASN A 127 -6.10 4.98 20.13
C ASN A 127 -7.60 5.27 20.00
N SER A 128 -7.92 6.54 19.74
CA SER A 128 -9.27 7.03 19.59
C SER A 128 -9.27 8.21 18.64
N HIS A 129 -10.34 8.35 17.85
CA HIS A 129 -10.51 9.48 16.94
C HIS A 129 -11.10 10.66 17.72
N ASN A 130 -10.29 11.71 17.90
CA ASN A 130 -10.73 12.97 18.50
C ASN A 130 -10.06 14.14 17.76
N PHE A 131 -10.18 14.14 16.43
CA PHE A 131 -9.56 15.19 15.62
C PHE A 131 -10.32 16.52 15.75
N ASP A 132 -9.58 17.62 15.69
CA ASP A 132 -10.13 18.98 15.68
C ASP A 132 -10.27 19.49 14.23
N TYR A 133 -11.11 18.80 13.45
CA TYR A 133 -11.37 19.17 12.06
C TYR A 133 -12.51 20.18 11.96
N SER A 134 -12.35 21.15 11.07
CA SER A 134 -13.46 21.99 10.63
C SER A 134 -14.47 21.21 9.79
N GLU A 135 -15.69 21.75 9.64
CA GLU A 135 -16.73 21.13 8.83
C GLU A 135 -16.30 20.94 7.36
N ASN A 136 -15.53 21.88 6.82
CA ASN A 136 -15.01 21.78 5.45
C ASN A 136 -13.97 20.67 5.29
N GLU A 137 -13.11 20.47 6.29
CA GLU A 137 -12.13 19.39 6.31
C GLU A 137 -12.81 18.04 6.43
N LEU A 138 -13.83 17.93 7.28
CA LEU A 138 -14.66 16.74 7.38
C LEU A 138 -15.35 16.43 6.05
N ASN A 139 -15.94 17.44 5.40
CA ASN A 139 -16.59 17.24 4.09
C ASN A 139 -15.60 16.79 3.02
N SER A 140 -14.42 17.38 2.97
CA SER A 140 -13.35 17.00 2.03
C SER A 140 -12.89 15.57 2.29
N LEU A 141 -12.66 15.21 3.56
CA LEU A 141 -12.29 13.84 3.95
C LEU A 141 -13.38 12.83 3.59
N ILE A 142 -14.64 13.14 3.84
CA ILE A 142 -15.77 12.30 3.44
C ILE A 142 -15.80 12.12 1.91
N GLU A 143 -15.58 13.18 1.14
CA GLU A 143 -15.55 13.12 -0.32
C GLU A 143 -14.45 12.18 -0.83
N TYR A 144 -13.28 12.21 -0.21
CA TYR A 144 -12.20 11.27 -0.51
C TYR A 144 -12.54 9.81 -0.14
N LEU A 145 -13.30 9.61 0.94
CA LEU A 145 -13.64 8.29 1.47
C LEU A 145 -14.82 7.61 0.77
N LYS A 146 -15.65 8.35 0.02
CA LYS A 146 -16.75 7.81 -0.80
C LYS A 146 -16.26 6.95 -1.96
#